data_AF-A0A6B9GFH9-F1
#
_entry.id   AF-A0A6B9GFH9-F1
#
_cell.length_a   1.000
_cell.length_b   1.000
_cell.length_c   1.000
_cell.angle_alpha   90.00
_cell.angle_beta   90.00
_cell.angle_gamma   90.00
#
_symmetry.space_group_name_H-M   'P 1'
#
loop_
_entity.id
_entity.type
_entity.pdbx_description
1 polymer ?
#
loop_
_entity_poly.entity_id
_entity_poly.type
_entity_poly.pdbx_seq_one_letter_code
_entity_poly.pdbx_strand_id
1 'polypeptide(L)' 'MLARLTELERTLRRDTDGVVRDNLMKQLKKGETEIMQQLRQIESEQLPLQGLLLLQACQQSMLVITTLWQRYHPVQENP' A
#
# COMPACT_ATOMS: atom_id res chain seq x y z
N MET A 1 21.51 2.76 17.36
CA MET A 1 20.82 4.05 17.14
C MET A 1 19.33 3.74 16.98
N LEU A 2 18.46 4.16 17.93
CA LEU A 2 17.01 3.93 17.82
C LEU A 2 16.46 4.90 16.76
N ALA A 3 16.15 4.42 15.56
CA ALA A 3 15.43 5.24 14.58
C ALA A 3 14.05 5.59 15.15
N ARG A 4 13.73 6.89 15.20
CA ARG A 4 12.40 7.35 15.62
C ARG A 4 11.38 6.85 14.60
N LEU A 5 10.51 5.94 15.04
CA LEU A 5 9.46 5.40 14.18
C LEU A 5 8.52 6.52 13.73
N THR A 6 8.17 6.51 12.45
CA THR A 6 7.10 7.33 11.89
C THR A 6 5.75 6.95 12.51
N GLU A 7 4.72 7.79 12.36
CA GLU A 7 3.37 7.44 12.86
C GLU A 7 2.81 6.17 12.21
N LEU A 8 3.06 6.00 10.90
CA LEU A 8 2.67 4.80 10.16
C LEU A 8 3.33 3.54 10.76
N GLU A 9 4.65 3.58 10.97
CA GLU A 9 5.38 2.48 11.59
C GLU A 9 4.92 2.18 13.02
N ARG A 10 4.65 3.23 13.82
CA ARG A 10 4.09 3.05 15.18
C ARG A 10 2.74 2.37 15.16
N THR A 11 1.88 2.76 14.22
CA THR A 11 0.54 2.20 14.05
C THR A 11 0.62 0.74 13.61
N LEU A 12 1.39 0.45 12.55
CA LEU A 12 1.57 -0.91 12.04
C LEU A 12 2.23 -1.85 13.05
N ARG A 13 3.19 -1.35 13.85
CA ARG A 13 3.80 -2.15 14.93
C ARG A 13 2.78 -2.56 16.01
N ARG A 14 1.78 -1.73 16.29
CA ARG A 14 0.75 -1.99 17.32
C ARG A 14 -0.44 -2.77 16.81
N ASP A 15 -0.61 -2.87 15.50
CA ASP A 15 -1.78 -3.45 14.85
C ASP A 15 -1.77 -4.99 14.87
N THR A 16 -1.62 -5.68 16.00
CA THR A 16 -1.36 -7.14 16.08
C THR A 16 -2.26 -8.04 15.22
N ASP A 17 -3.52 -7.66 15.00
CA ASP A 17 -4.50 -8.44 14.24
C ASP A 17 -4.49 -8.10 12.73
N GLY A 18 -3.68 -7.13 12.30
CA GLY A 18 -3.58 -6.69 10.90
C GLY A 18 -4.76 -5.87 10.39
N VAL A 19 -5.62 -5.37 11.28
CA VAL A 19 -6.84 -4.62 10.93
C VAL A 19 -6.49 -3.30 10.24
N VAL A 20 -5.51 -2.56 10.76
CA VAL A 20 -5.06 -1.30 10.14
C VAL A 20 -4.36 -1.59 8.82
N ARG A 21 -3.48 -2.58 8.75
CA ARG A 21 -2.85 -3.06 7.50
C ARG A 21 -3.92 -3.31 6.45
N ASP A 22 -4.94 -4.11 6.77
CA ASP A 22 -5.98 -4.49 5.82
C ASP A 22 -6.85 -3.33 5.38
N ASN A 23 -7.17 -2.41 6.30
CA ASN A 23 -7.89 -1.19 5.94
C ASN A 23 -7.07 -0.29 5.00
N LEU A 24 -5.76 -0.13 5.22
CA LEU A 24 -4.89 0.63 4.32
C LEU A 24 -4.79 -0.05 2.96
N MET A 25 -4.62 -1.38 2.91
CA MET A 25 -4.61 -2.16 1.68
C MET A 25 -5.91 -2.00 0.89
N LYS A 26 -7.05 -2.07 1.58
CA LYS A 26 -8.37 -1.92 0.95
C LYS A 26 -8.54 -0.54 0.32
N GLN A 27 -8.09 0.51 0.99
CA GLN A 27 -8.15 1.87 0.46
C GLN A 27 -7.26 2.04 -0.77
N LEU A 28 -6.02 1.53 -0.73
CA LEU A 28 -5.10 1.59 -1.87
C LEU A 28 -5.62 0.81 -3.08
N LYS A 29 -6.14 -0.41 -2.87
CA LYS A 29 -6.76 -1.22 -3.93
C LYS A 29 -8.00 -0.57 -4.54
N LYS A 30 -8.81 0.11 -3.70
CA LYS A 30 -9.95 0.88 -4.18
C LYS A 30 -9.49 2.01 -5.10
N GLY A 31 -8.50 2.80 -4.68
CA GLY A 31 -7.92 3.87 -5.49
C GLY A 31 -7.31 3.36 -6.80
N GLU A 32 -6.55 2.26 -6.75
CA GLU A 32 -6.01 1.60 -7.95
C GLU A 32 -7.13 1.20 -8.92
N THR A 33 -8.21 0.60 -8.41
CA THR A 33 -9.36 0.22 -9.23
C THR A 33 -10.03 1.42 -9.89
N GLU A 34 -10.22 2.51 -9.15
CA GLU A 34 -10.81 3.75 -9.65
C GLU A 34 -9.94 4.38 -10.75
N ILE A 35 -8.61 4.45 -10.54
CA ILE A 35 -7.65 4.96 -11.54
C ILE A 35 -7.67 4.07 -12.78
N MET A 36 -7.66 2.74 -12.64
CA MET A 36 -7.73 1.82 -13.77
C MET A 36 -9.04 1.96 -14.55
N GLN A 37 -10.16 2.24 -13.89
CA GLN A 37 -11.43 2.49 -14.56
C GLN A 37 -11.39 3.80 -15.35
N GLN A 38 -10.84 4.87 -14.76
CA GLN A 38 -10.65 6.15 -15.44
C GLN A 38 -9.73 6.01 -16.67
N LEU A 39 -8.60 5.32 -16.53
CA LEU A 39 -7.67 5.08 -17.63
C LEU A 39 -8.31 4.28 -18.78
N ARG A 40 -9.22 3.35 -18.49
CA ARG A 40 -9.95 2.59 -19.52
C ARG A 40 -11.02 3.40 -20.26
N GLN A 41 -11.51 4.49 -19.67
CA GLN A 41 -12.52 5.36 -20.29
C GLN A 41 -11.90 6.41 -21.23
N ILE A 42 -10.58 6.47 -21.32
CA ILE A 42 -9.87 7.44 -22.14
C ILE A 42 -9.67 6.83 -23.53
N GLU A 43 -10.36 7.38 -24.53
CA GLU A 43 -10.29 6.96 -25.94
C GLU A 43 -9.01 7.45 -26.66
N SER A 44 -8.05 8.02 -25.92
CA SER A 44 -6.78 8.49 -26.49
C SER A 44 -5.80 7.33 -26.68
N GLU A 45 -5.08 7.33 -27.80
CA GLU A 45 -3.97 6.39 -28.05
C GLU A 45 -2.82 6.51 -27.01
N GLN A 46 -2.78 7.62 -26.26
CA GLN A 46 -1.80 7.84 -25.19
C GLN A 46 -2.49 7.86 -23.82
N LEU A 47 -2.13 6.87 -22.99
CA LEU A 47 -2.55 6.84 -21.58
C LEU A 47 -1.99 8.08 -20.85
N PRO A 48 -2.80 8.78 -20.02
CA PRO A 48 -2.32 9.91 -19.25
C PRO A 48 -1.21 9.47 -18.29
N LEU A 49 -0.03 10.06 -18.47
CA LEU A 49 1.13 9.85 -17.60
C LEU A 49 0.78 9.98 -16.11
N GLN A 50 -0.07 10.96 -15.77
CA GLN A 50 -0.50 11.19 -14.38
C GLN A 50 -1.25 9.99 -13.79
N GLY A 51 -2.13 9.34 -14.54
CA GLY A 51 -2.87 8.17 -14.05
C GLY A 51 -1.95 6.95 -13.87
N LEU A 52 -0.97 6.77 -14.77
CA LEU A 52 0.04 5.73 -14.62
C LEU A 52 0.92 5.95 -13.38
N LEU A 53 1.34 7.20 -13.12
CA LEU A 53 2.11 7.56 -11.93
C LEU A 53 1.32 7.31 -10.63
N LEU A 54 0.02 7.63 -10.63
CA LEU A 54 -0.84 7.37 -9.47
C LEU A 54 -1.02 5.86 -9.22
N LEU A 55 -1.20 5.07 -10.29
CA LEU A 55 -1.28 3.61 -10.19
C LEU A 55 0.02 3.01 -9.62
N GLN A 56 1.16 3.47 -10.11
CA GLN A 56 2.47 3.09 -9.57
C GLN A 56 2.61 3.48 -8.09
N ALA A 57 2.19 4.68 -7.71
CA ALA A 57 2.25 5.14 -6.33
C ALA A 57 1.39 4.28 -5.38
N CYS A 58 0.20 3.85 -5.82
CA CYS A 58 -0.64 2.92 -5.06
C CYS A 58 0.10 1.59 -4.82
N GLN A 59 0.70 1.02 -5.87
CA GLN A 59 1.43 -0.24 -5.79
C GLN A 59 2.66 -0.16 -4.87
N GLN A 60 3.45 0.92 -5.00
CA GLN A 60 4.61 1.14 -4.14
C GLN A 60 4.20 1.36 -2.67
N SER A 61 3.09 2.06 -2.43
CA SER A 61 2.57 2.25 -1.07
C SER A 61 2.13 0.92 -0.43
N MET A 62 1.49 0.03 -1.20
CA MET A 62 1.14 -1.31 -0.73
C MET A 62 2.38 -2.13 -0.39
N LEU A 63 3.44 -2.06 -1.22
CA LEU A 63 4.70 -2.72 -0.93
C LEU A 63 5.31 -2.22 0.39
N VAL A 64 5.39 -0.90 0.58
CA VAL A 64 5.92 -0.30 1.81
C VAL A 64 5.15 -0.77 3.05
N ILE A 65 3.82 -0.73 3.03
CA ILE A 65 3.00 -1.17 4.17
C ILE A 65 3.23 -2.67 4.43
N THR A 66 3.31 -3.50 3.39
CA THR A 66 3.55 -4.95 3.51
C THR A 66 4.91 -5.23 4.14
N THR A 67 5.96 -4.55 3.66
CA THR A 67 7.32 -4.68 4.20
C THR A 67 7.41 -4.21 5.65
N LEU A 68 6.80 -3.08 5.99
CA LEU A 68 6.76 -2.58 7.37
C LEU A 68 5.99 -3.53 8.29
N TRP A 69 4.86 -4.07 7.82
CA TRP A 69 4.07 -5.03 8.56
C TRP A 69 4.86 -6.31 8.87
N GLN A 70 5.47 -6.94 7.86
CA GLN A 70 6.31 -8.14 8.03
C GLN A 70 7.50 -7.91 8.96
N ARG A 71 8.08 -6.71 8.95
CA ARG A 71 9.17 -6.33 9.84
C ARG A 71 8.79 -6.37 11.32
N TYR A 72 7.55 -6.01 11.66
CA TYR A 72 7.09 -5.99 13.05
C TYR A 72 6.38 -7.27 13.48
N HIS A 73 5.84 -8.03 12.51
CA HIS A 73 5.09 -9.26 12.74
C HIS A 73 5.67 -10.39 11.89
N PRO A 74 6.92 -10.83 12.18
CA PRO A 74 7.53 -11.93 11.46
C PRO A 74 6.71 -13.20 11.69
N VAL A 75 6.37 -13.90 10.61
CA VAL A 75 5.78 -15.23 10.72
C VAL A 75 6.84 -16.12 11.37
N GLN A 76 6.57 -16.59 12.59
CA GLN A 76 7.43 -17.60 13.20
C GLN A 76 7.26 -18.88 12.39
N GLU A 77 8.26 -19.21 11.56
CA GLU A 77 8.40 -20.56 11.03
C GLU A 77 8.69 -21.48 12.23
N ASN A 78 7.71 -22.31 12.61
CA ASN A 78 7.94 -23.37 13.57
C ASN A 78 8.88 -24.41 12.91
N PRO A 79 9.98 -24.80 13.58
CA PRO A 79 10.87 -25.86 13.10
C PRO A 79 10.22 -27.24 13.10
#